data_AF-A0A8B6Y585-F1
#
_entry.id   AF-A0A8B6Y585-F1
#
_cell.length_a   1.000
_cell.length_b   1.000
_cell.length_c   1.000
_cell.angle_alpha   90.00
_cell.angle_beta   90.00
_cell.angle_gamma   90.00
#
_symmetry.space_group_name_H-M   'P 1'
#
loop_
_entity.id
_entity.type
_entity.pdbx_description
1 polymer ?
#
loop_
_entity_poly.entity_id
_entity_poly.type
_entity_poly.pdbx_seq_one_letter_code
_entity_poly.pdbx_strand_id
1 'polypeptide(L)'
;MKKCYGGIDSLLERSNTHTMGCYFSQRYIFAIMAHLGVLLTYALRVNISVALVAMVSTNSTNSDKKSSNPECHSGKNTTSSLNNGEFHWNENDQGLILASFFYGYLLTQLPGGFLANKFGGKYVFGFGMLVASIFSLLTPIAAKTNFYLLIAARVLMGIGE
;
A
#
# COMPACT_ATOMS: atom_id res chain seq x y z
N MET A 1 -41.03 -49.82 25.07
CA MET A 1 -39.82 -50.68 25.03
C MET A 1 -38.71 -49.91 24.33
N LYS A 2 -37.58 -49.71 25.02
CA LYS A 2 -36.38 -49.00 24.55
C LYS A 2 -35.53 -49.90 23.63
N LYS A 3 -34.87 -49.31 22.63
CA LYS A 3 -33.57 -49.76 22.04
C LYS A 3 -33.03 -48.58 21.20
N CYS A 4 -32.12 -47.75 21.72
CA CYS A 4 -30.65 -47.92 21.74
C CYS A 4 -30.04 -48.10 20.33
N TYR A 5 -30.04 -47.02 19.54
CA TYR A 5 -29.16 -46.82 18.36
C TYR A 5 -28.62 -45.37 18.37
N GLY A 6 -28.19 -44.90 19.54
CA GLY A 6 -27.79 -43.51 19.78
C GLY A 6 -26.39 -43.39 20.38
N GLY A 7 -25.37 -44.00 19.75
CA GLY A 7 -24.04 -44.05 20.36
C GLY A 7 -22.81 -43.89 19.47
N ILE A 8 -22.89 -44.06 18.15
CA ILE A 8 -21.68 -44.09 17.29
C ILE A 8 -21.71 -42.99 16.23
N ASP A 9 -22.84 -42.79 15.53
CA ASP A 9 -22.95 -41.70 14.53
C ASP A 9 -22.97 -40.30 15.14
N SER A 10 -23.48 -40.17 16.38
CA SER A 10 -23.48 -38.91 17.13
C SER A 10 -22.11 -38.51 17.70
N LEU A 11 -21.10 -39.39 17.63
CA LEU A 11 -19.74 -39.11 18.10
C LEU A 11 -18.78 -38.74 16.96
N LEU A 12 -19.07 -39.12 15.71
CA LEU A 12 -18.26 -38.70 14.54
C LEU A 12 -18.68 -37.34 13.96
N GLU A 13 -19.97 -36.98 14.00
CA GLU A 13 -20.43 -35.61 13.65
C GLU A 13 -19.96 -34.59 14.72
N ARG A 14 -19.70 -35.03 15.95
CA ARG A 14 -19.33 -34.18 17.10
C ARG A 14 -17.84 -33.81 17.16
N SER A 15 -16.99 -34.40 16.31
CA SER A 15 -15.53 -34.17 16.33
C SER A 15 -15.00 -33.17 15.32
N ASN A 16 -15.76 -32.76 14.28
CA ASN A 16 -15.26 -31.84 13.23
C ASN A 16 -15.97 -30.49 13.12
N THR A 17 -17.00 -30.22 13.93
CA THR A 17 -17.73 -28.94 13.92
C THR A 17 -17.78 -28.27 15.29
N HIS A 18 -16.89 -28.65 16.20
CA HIS A 18 -16.54 -27.86 17.38
C HIS A 18 -15.32 -26.96 17.07
N THR A 19 -15.55 -25.90 16.29
CA THR A 19 -14.91 -24.61 16.59
C THR A 19 -16.03 -23.66 16.97
N MET A 20 -16.37 -23.76 18.25
CA MET A 20 -17.33 -22.98 19.00
C MET A 20 -16.86 -21.52 19.12
N GLY A 21 -17.74 -20.57 18.81
CA GLY A 21 -17.57 -19.15 19.14
C GLY A 21 -18.84 -18.38 18.81
N CYS A 22 -19.42 -17.71 19.81
CA CYS A 22 -20.66 -16.93 19.75
C CYS A 22 -20.79 -16.12 18.45
N TYR A 23 -21.81 -16.39 17.63
CA TYR A 23 -22.07 -15.68 16.37
C TYR A 23 -22.55 -14.25 16.68
N PHE A 24 -21.61 -13.36 17.00
CA PHE A 24 -21.80 -11.93 16.82
C PHE A 24 -22.20 -11.72 15.36
N SER A 25 -23.24 -10.90 15.09
CA SER A 25 -23.86 -10.81 13.76
C SER A 25 -22.80 -10.76 12.65
N GLN A 26 -22.84 -11.69 11.69
CA GLN A 26 -21.83 -11.84 10.61
C GLN A 26 -21.52 -10.52 9.89
N ARG A 27 -22.49 -9.59 9.93
CA ARG A 27 -22.38 -8.20 9.44
C ARG A 27 -21.29 -7.39 10.15
N TYR A 28 -21.10 -7.55 11.46
CA TYR A 28 -20.04 -6.87 12.21
C TYR A 28 -18.66 -7.41 11.87
N ILE A 29 -18.52 -8.71 11.65
CA ILE A 29 -17.24 -9.31 11.23
C ILE A 29 -16.83 -8.74 9.87
N PHE A 30 -17.76 -8.64 8.92
CA PHE A 30 -17.51 -8.02 7.62
C PHE A 30 -17.17 -6.53 7.76
N ALA A 31 -17.87 -5.79 8.62
CA ALA A 31 -17.61 -4.38 8.86
C ALA A 31 -16.23 -4.14 9.50
N ILE A 32 -15.85 -4.93 10.51
CA ILE A 32 -14.54 -4.83 11.17
C ILE A 32 -13.42 -5.17 10.18
N MET A 33 -13.57 -6.24 9.40
CA MET A 33 -12.59 -6.63 8.38
C MET A 33 -12.44 -5.57 7.29
N ALA A 34 -13.55 -4.99 6.81
CA ALA A 34 -13.52 -3.91 5.84
C ALA A 34 -12.87 -2.65 6.41
N HIS A 35 -13.20 -2.27 7.65
CA HIS A 35 -12.64 -1.09 8.30
C HIS A 35 -11.13 -1.23 8.53
N LEU A 36 -10.68 -2.38 9.03
CA LEU A 36 -9.26 -2.69 9.17
C LEU A 36 -8.54 -2.70 7.81
N GLY A 37 -9.15 -3.26 6.77
CA GLY A 37 -8.60 -3.27 5.42
C GLY A 37 -8.38 -1.87 4.84
N VAL A 38 -9.39 -1.00 4.97
CA VAL A 38 -9.30 0.41 4.53
C VAL A 38 -8.26 1.19 5.34
N LEU A 39 -8.18 0.95 6.65
CA LEU A 39 -7.15 1.57 7.50
C LEU A 39 -5.74 1.15 7.10
N LEU A 40 -5.51 -0.14 6.86
CA LEU A 40 -4.20 -0.66 6.47
C LEU A 40 -3.76 -0.12 5.10
N THR A 41 -4.67 -0.01 4.13
CA THR A 41 -4.36 0.56 2.82
C THR A 41 -4.07 2.06 2.87
N TYR A 42 -4.84 2.81 3.66
CA TYR A 42 -4.56 4.22 3.88
C TYR A 42 -3.18 4.44 4.52
N ALA A 43 -2.80 3.63 5.51
CA ALA A 43 -1.49 3.68 6.14
C ALA A 43 -0.35 3.35 5.15
N LEU A 44 -0.51 2.31 4.32
CA LEU A 44 0.46 1.96 3.28
C LEU A 44 0.65 3.10 2.28
N ARG A 45 -0.44 3.75 1.87
CA ARG A 45 -0.42 4.86 0.91
C ARG A 45 0.35 6.08 1.44
N VAL A 46 0.18 6.42 2.72
CA VAL A 46 0.95 7.48 3.37
C VAL A 46 2.43 7.11 3.42
N ASN A 47 2.75 5.89 3.87
CA ASN A 47 4.13 5.42 3.98
C ASN A 47 4.87 5.42 2.63
N ILE A 48 4.19 5.01 1.56
CA ILE A 48 4.75 4.94 0.20
C ILE A 48 4.99 6.33 -0.40
N SER A 49 4.16 7.31 -0.05
CA SER A 49 4.34 8.70 -0.48
C SER A 49 5.52 9.35 0.24
N VAL A 50 5.64 9.13 1.55
CA VAL A 50 6.79 9.60 2.35
C VAL A 50 8.09 8.90 1.92
N ALA A 51 8.05 7.59 1.69
CA ALA A 51 9.20 6.83 1.23
C ALA A 51 9.71 7.29 -0.15
N LEU A 52 8.80 7.71 -1.05
CA LEU A 52 9.18 8.25 -2.35
C LEU A 52 9.96 9.56 -2.25
N VAL A 53 9.53 10.45 -1.36
CA VAL A 53 10.23 11.71 -1.09
C VAL A 53 11.56 11.45 -0.37
N ALA A 54 11.66 10.39 0.43
CA ALA A 54 12.90 10.04 1.12
C ALA A 54 13.95 9.36 0.22
N MET A 55 13.54 8.65 -0.84
CA MET A 55 14.46 7.91 -1.73
C MET A 55 15.11 8.76 -2.83
N VAL A 56 14.66 9.99 -3.02
CA VAL A 56 15.19 10.91 -4.04
C VAL A 56 16.38 11.72 -3.51
N SER A 57 17.37 12.00 -4.35
CA SER A 57 18.51 12.81 -3.94
C SER A 57 18.05 14.26 -3.85
N THR A 58 18.05 14.83 -2.64
CA THR A 58 17.92 16.29 -2.49
C THR A 58 19.14 16.90 -3.17
N ASN A 59 18.92 17.44 -4.37
CA ASN A 59 19.95 18.18 -5.08
C ASN A 59 20.05 19.52 -4.35
N SER A 60 20.83 19.54 -3.26
CA SER A 60 21.31 20.79 -2.69
C SER A 60 22.11 21.45 -3.80
N THR A 61 21.46 22.30 -4.59
CA THR A 61 22.15 23.32 -5.34
C THR A 61 22.88 24.12 -4.27
N ASN A 62 24.14 23.76 -4.07
CA ASN A 62 25.14 24.61 -3.51
C ASN A 62 25.16 25.81 -4.44
N SER A 63 24.24 26.75 -4.21
CA SER A 63 24.41 28.11 -4.67
C SER A 63 25.67 28.54 -3.97
N ASP A 64 26.77 28.48 -4.73
CA ASP A 64 28.03 29.14 -4.44
C ASP A 64 27.75 30.57 -3.98
N LYS A 65 27.53 30.76 -2.68
CA LYS A 65 27.92 32.00 -2.03
C LYS A 65 29.38 31.83 -1.70
N LYS A 66 30.18 32.05 -2.75
CA LYS A 66 31.59 32.36 -2.68
C LYS A 66 31.83 33.31 -1.49
N SER A 67 32.56 32.78 -0.52
CA SER A 67 33.50 33.45 0.36
C SER A 67 33.47 34.98 0.40
N SER A 68 33.14 35.50 1.59
CA SER A 68 34.02 36.47 2.25
C SER A 68 33.74 36.46 3.76
N ASN A 69 34.34 35.52 4.50
CA ASN A 69 34.60 35.70 5.92
C ASN A 69 35.94 35.04 6.27
N PRO A 70 36.90 35.77 6.87
CA PRO A 70 38.20 35.22 7.23
C PRO A 70 38.13 34.67 8.65
N GLU A 71 37.74 33.41 8.82
CA GLU A 71 37.95 32.74 10.10
C GLU A 71 38.60 31.37 9.89
N CYS A 72 39.83 31.29 10.39
CA CYS A 72 40.66 30.11 10.49
C CYS A 72 40.04 29.15 11.52
N HIS A 73 39.56 27.98 11.10
CA HIS A 73 39.76 26.72 11.83
C HIS A 73 39.42 25.56 10.88
N SER A 74 40.47 24.84 10.49
CA SER A 74 40.40 23.61 9.70
C SER A 74 39.82 22.47 10.54
N GLY A 75 38.52 22.53 10.82
CA GLY A 75 37.73 21.34 11.11
C GLY A 75 37.47 20.64 9.80
N LYS A 76 38.15 19.52 9.55
CA LYS A 76 37.66 18.52 8.60
C LYS A 76 36.39 17.94 9.21
N ASN A 77 35.30 18.68 9.10
CA ASN A 77 34.01 18.04 9.09
C ASN A 77 34.04 17.28 7.77
N THR A 78 34.32 15.98 7.86
CA THR A 78 33.77 15.02 6.91
C THR A 78 32.25 15.17 7.02
N THR A 79 31.70 16.26 6.49
CA THR A 79 30.36 16.28 5.97
C THR A 79 30.45 15.44 4.72
N SER A 80 30.56 14.12 4.94
CA SER A 80 29.84 13.16 4.14
C SER A 80 28.41 13.70 4.09
N SER A 81 28.16 14.53 3.10
CA SER A 81 26.83 14.92 2.67
C SER A 81 26.17 13.60 2.33
N LEU A 82 25.55 12.98 3.32
CA LEU A 82 24.65 11.86 3.15
C LEU A 82 23.37 12.41 2.50
N ASN A 83 23.50 13.00 1.31
CA ASN A 83 22.42 13.11 0.35
C ASN A 83 22.30 11.73 -0.30
N ASN A 84 21.86 10.76 0.51
CA ASN A 84 21.74 9.34 0.15
C ASN A 84 20.45 9.06 -0.63
N GLY A 85 19.98 9.99 -1.44
CA GLY A 85 18.96 9.60 -2.41
C GLY A 85 19.65 8.81 -3.51
N GLU A 86 19.25 7.57 -3.72
CA GLU A 86 19.81 6.71 -4.77
C GLU A 86 19.29 7.13 -6.16
N PHE A 87 18.24 7.97 -6.21
CA PHE A 87 17.57 8.39 -7.43
C PHE A 87 17.63 9.90 -7.67
N HIS A 88 18.19 10.31 -8.81
CA HIS A 88 18.20 11.70 -9.29
C HIS A 88 16.88 12.06 -10.00
N TRP A 89 15.76 12.18 -9.27
CA TRP A 89 14.49 12.67 -9.84
C TRP A 89 14.28 14.15 -9.56
N ASN A 90 13.78 14.88 -10.56
CA ASN A 90 13.46 16.30 -10.39
C ASN A 90 12.22 16.48 -9.50
N GLU A 91 12.04 17.65 -8.90
CA GLU A 91 10.87 17.93 -8.04
C GLU A 91 9.55 17.75 -8.81
N ASN A 92 9.55 18.14 -10.10
CA ASN A 92 8.43 17.92 -11.02
C ASN A 92 8.11 16.44 -11.23
N ASP A 93 9.13 15.57 -11.27
CA ASP A 93 8.96 14.13 -11.49
C ASP A 93 8.36 13.45 -10.26
N GLN A 94 8.78 13.86 -9.06
CA GLN A 94 8.19 13.39 -7.79
C GLN A 94 6.71 13.75 -7.71
N GLY A 95 6.37 14.99 -8.07
CA GLY A 95 4.98 15.45 -8.17
C GLY A 95 4.17 14.65 -9.19
N LEU A 96 4.77 14.32 -10.34
CA LEU A 96 4.14 13.51 -11.38
C LEU A 96 3.86 12.08 -10.88
N ILE A 97 4.80 11.44 -10.17
CA ILE A 97 4.58 10.10 -9.61
C ILE A 97 3.48 10.14 -8.55
N LEU A 98 3.46 11.14 -7.67
CA LEU A 98 2.36 11.32 -6.70
C LEU A 98 1.02 11.51 -7.40
N ALA A 99 0.98 12.35 -8.44
CA ALA A 99 -0.23 12.63 -9.21
C ALA A 99 -0.74 11.42 -10.01
N SER A 100 0.17 10.58 -10.54
CA SER A 100 -0.17 9.41 -11.36
C SER A 100 -1.10 8.43 -10.65
N PHE A 101 -0.95 8.27 -9.33
CA PHE A 101 -1.85 7.48 -8.51
C PHE A 101 -3.28 8.01 -8.59
N PHE A 102 -3.47 9.33 -8.44
CA PHE A 102 -4.80 9.95 -8.43
C PHE A 102 -5.49 9.86 -9.79
N TYR A 103 -4.73 9.90 -10.88
CA TYR A 103 -5.26 9.65 -12.22
C TYR A 103 -5.83 8.23 -12.37
N GLY A 104 -5.14 7.21 -11.87
CA GLY A 104 -5.62 5.83 -11.89
C GLY A 104 -6.88 5.62 -11.04
N TYR A 105 -6.91 6.24 -9.86
CA TYR A 105 -8.04 6.22 -8.95
C TYR A 105 -9.29 6.87 -9.55
N LEU A 106 -9.13 8.08 -10.10
CA LEU A 106 -10.24 8.82 -10.73
C LEU A 106 -10.83 8.05 -11.92
N LEU A 107 -9.97 7.44 -12.74
CA LEU A 107 -10.41 6.65 -13.89
C LEU A 107 -11.25 5.44 -13.47
N THR A 108 -10.92 4.82 -12.33
CA THR A 108 -11.57 3.59 -11.89
C THR A 108 -12.82 3.83 -11.04
N GLN A 109 -12.96 5.03 -10.47
CA GLN A 109 -14.16 5.40 -9.71
C GLN A 109 -15.47 5.23 -10.52
N LEU A 110 -15.43 5.55 -11.82
CA LEU A 110 -16.58 5.45 -12.73
C LEU A 110 -16.96 3.99 -13.07
N PRO A 111 -16.05 3.15 -13.60
CA PRO A 111 -16.35 1.74 -13.89
C PRO A 111 -16.45 0.87 -12.64
N GLY A 112 -15.76 1.21 -11.55
CA GLY A 112 -15.76 0.46 -10.30
C GLY A 112 -17.15 0.36 -9.67
N GLY A 113 -17.92 1.46 -9.70
CA GLY A 113 -19.32 1.46 -9.25
C GLY A 113 -20.22 0.55 -10.09
N PHE A 114 -20.01 0.52 -11.41
CA PHE A 114 -20.74 -0.39 -12.29
C PHE A 114 -20.37 -1.86 -12.06
N LEU A 115 -19.07 -2.16 -11.89
CA LEU A 115 -18.58 -3.51 -11.57
C LEU A 115 -19.12 -4.00 -10.21
N ALA A 116 -19.19 -3.14 -9.20
CA ALA A 116 -19.72 -3.48 -7.88
C ALA A 116 -21.19 -3.90 -7.93
N ASN A 117 -22.00 -3.27 -8.79
CA ASN A 117 -23.40 -3.63 -9.00
C ASN A 117 -23.56 -4.97 -9.72
N LYS A 118 -22.65 -5.32 -10.64
CA LYS A 118 -22.74 -6.56 -11.45
C LYS A 118 -22.15 -7.80 -10.77
N PHE A 119 -21.01 -7.66 -10.09
CA PHE A 119 -20.25 -8.78 -9.51
C PHE A 119 -20.35 -8.87 -7.99
N GLY A 120 -21.02 -7.90 -7.36
CA GLY A 120 -21.16 -7.81 -5.91
C GLY A 120 -19.93 -7.19 -5.24
N GLY A 121 -20.16 -6.18 -4.40
CA GLY A 121 -19.09 -5.38 -3.77
C GLY A 121 -18.06 -6.20 -2.98
N LYS A 122 -18.43 -7.35 -2.40
CA LYS A 122 -17.49 -8.20 -1.63
C LYS A 122 -16.32 -8.71 -2.48
N TYR A 123 -16.56 -9.10 -3.72
CA TYR A 123 -15.54 -9.68 -4.60
C TYR A 123 -14.74 -8.59 -5.30
N VAL A 124 -15.42 -7.52 -5.73
CA VAL A 124 -14.78 -6.36 -6.37
C VAL A 124 -13.82 -5.69 -5.40
N PHE A 125 -14.26 -5.45 -4.15
CA PHE A 125 -13.39 -4.88 -3.11
C PHE A 125 -12.19 -5.77 -2.79
N GLY A 126 -12.41 -7.08 -2.60
CA GLY A 126 -11.32 -8.01 -2.29
C GLY A 126 -10.31 -8.15 -3.43
N PHE A 127 -10.78 -8.27 -4.68
CA PHE A 127 -9.92 -8.41 -5.85
C PHE A 127 -9.12 -7.13 -6.13
N GLY A 128 -9.76 -5.96 -6.05
CA GLY A 128 -9.07 -4.68 -6.20
C GLY A 128 -7.95 -4.52 -5.18
N MET A 129 -8.26 -4.75 -3.90
CA MET A 129 -7.28 -4.68 -2.80
C MET A 129 -6.11 -5.66 -2.97
N LEU A 130 -6.37 -6.87 -3.46
CA LEU A 130 -5.33 -7.87 -3.71
C LEU A 130 -4.39 -7.40 -4.84
N VAL A 131 -4.97 -6.94 -5.95
CA VAL A 131 -4.20 -6.40 -7.09
C VAL A 131 -3.37 -5.19 -6.66
N ALA A 132 -3.98 -4.23 -5.96
CA ALA A 132 -3.29 -3.04 -5.43
C ALA A 132 -2.14 -3.42 -4.48
N SER A 133 -2.34 -4.43 -3.62
CA SER A 133 -1.31 -4.90 -2.69
C SER A 133 -0.11 -5.54 -3.41
N ILE A 134 -0.33 -6.34 -4.46
CA ILE A 134 0.75 -6.92 -5.26
C ILE A 134 1.60 -5.82 -5.91
N PHE A 135 0.97 -4.83 -6.54
CA PHE A 135 1.69 -3.72 -7.17
C PHE A 135 2.39 -2.83 -6.14
N SER A 136 1.82 -2.68 -4.95
CA SER A 136 2.46 -2.00 -3.82
C SER A 136 3.75 -2.70 -3.38
N LEU A 137 3.78 -4.03 -3.33
CA LEU A 137 5.01 -4.80 -3.01
C LEU A 137 6.04 -4.74 -4.15
N LEU A 138 5.58 -4.59 -5.39
CA LEU A 138 6.45 -4.46 -6.55
C LEU A 138 7.06 -3.05 -6.71
N THR A 139 6.44 -2.03 -6.11
CA THR A 139 6.88 -0.61 -6.15
C THR A 139 8.35 -0.40 -5.77
N PRO A 140 8.91 -0.94 -4.67
CA PRO A 140 10.33 -0.77 -4.35
C PRO A 140 11.27 -1.42 -5.37
N ILE A 141 10.86 -2.51 -6.02
CA ILE A 141 11.63 -3.20 -7.07
C ILE A 141 11.58 -2.39 -8.38
N ALA A 142 10.41 -1.85 -8.70
CA ALA A 142 10.20 -0.96 -9.84
C ALA A 142 11.05 0.31 -9.72
N ALA A 143 11.13 0.90 -8.53
CA ALA A 143 11.94 2.08 -8.25
C ALA A 143 13.42 1.87 -8.66
N LYS A 144 14.00 0.71 -8.34
CA LYS A 144 15.40 0.37 -8.66
C LYS A 144 15.69 0.12 -10.13
N THR A 145 14.68 -0.23 -10.92
CA THR A 145 14.88 -0.69 -12.30
C THR A 145 14.62 0.43 -13.30
N ASN A 146 13.46 1.09 -13.25
CA ASN A 146 13.04 2.07 -14.25
C ASN A 146 12.01 3.06 -13.69
N PHE A 147 12.22 4.36 -13.94
CA PHE A 147 11.29 5.43 -13.59
C PHE A 147 9.88 5.25 -14.17
N TYR A 148 9.78 4.85 -15.44
CA TYR A 148 8.50 4.60 -16.11
C TYR A 148 7.74 3.41 -15.51
N LEU A 149 8.45 2.39 -15.03
CA LEU A 149 7.86 1.20 -14.42
C LEU A 149 7.30 1.55 -13.03
N LEU A 150 7.96 2.46 -12.30
CA LEU A 150 7.44 3.03 -11.08
C LEU A 150 6.11 3.78 -11.31
N ILE A 151 6.02 4.62 -12.33
CA ILE A 151 4.78 5.32 -12.70
C ILE A 151 3.69 4.32 -13.07
N ALA A 152 3.99 3.33 -13.91
CA ALA A 152 3.03 2.30 -14.30
C ALA A 152 2.50 1.51 -13.10
N ALA A 153 3.38 1.13 -12.16
CA ALA A 153 2.99 0.46 -10.92
C ALA A 153 2.08 1.34 -10.04
N ARG A 154 2.32 2.66 -9.99
CA ARG A 154 1.46 3.60 -9.25
C ARG A 154 0.09 3.76 -9.88
N VAL A 155 0.00 3.85 -11.20
CA VAL A 155 -1.28 3.92 -11.90
C VAL A 155 -2.07 2.63 -11.70
N LEU A 156 -1.43 1.46 -11.84
CA LEU A 156 -2.07 0.16 -11.61
C LEU A 156 -2.53 -0.04 -10.18
N MET A 157 -1.76 0.44 -9.20
CA MET A 157 -2.17 0.45 -7.80
C MET A 157 -3.42 1.33 -7.59
N GLY A 158 -3.43 2.55 -8.15
CA GLY A 158 -4.59 3.44 -8.07
C GLY A 158 -5.83 2.91 -8.80
N ILE A 159 -5.67 2.02 -9.79
CA ILE A 159 -6.80 1.32 -10.44
C ILE A 159 -7.37 0.22 -9.54
N GLY A 160 -6.55 -0.42 -8.71
CA GLY A 160 -7.01 -1.47 -7.80
C GLY A 160 -7.66 -0.96 -6.51
N GLU A 161 -7.42 0.30 -6.15
CA GLU A 161 -7.94 0.97 -4.94
C GLU A 161 -9.26 1.70 -5.22
#